data_AF-A0A4Y6R096-F1
#
_entry.id   AF-A0A4Y6R096-F1
#
_cell.length_a   1.000
_cell.length_b   1.000
_cell.length_c   1.000
_cell.angle_alpha   90.00
_cell.angle_beta   90.00
_cell.angle_gamma   90.00
#
_symmetry.space_group_name_H-M   'P 1'
#
loop_
_entity.id
_entity.type
_entity.pdbx_description
1 polymer ?
#
loop_
_entity_poly.entity_id
_entity_poly.type
_entity_poly.pdbx_seq_one_letter_code
_entity_poly.pdbx_strand_id
1 'polypeptide(L)'
;MPGNPVEPLPIPVEEPAPGEAPEPKAEVGVGPWDGELPAGDHWDPELLADGDRRNVVDQYRYWKHDAIVADLDSKRHNFHIAIENWQHDLNIGTVVRTANAFLAKEVHIIGRRRWNRRGAMVTDRYQHVRHHPTVEDFVVWAQGEGLAIIGIDIFPDSVPLETYELPKDCVLVFGQEGPGLTPEVHEAALATLSIEQFGSTRSINAASAAAIAMHAWIRRHVFSQPV
;
A
#
# COMPACT_ATOMS: atom_id res chain seq x y z
N MET A 1 -10.09 -14.28 60.30
CA MET A 1 -10.89 -13.29 59.56
C MET A 1 -10.11 -12.93 58.30
N PRO A 2 -10.47 -13.45 57.12
CA PRO A 2 -9.87 -13.02 55.86
C PRO A 2 -10.47 -11.67 55.44
N GLY A 3 -9.61 -10.70 55.10
CA GLY A 3 -10.01 -9.37 54.67
C GLY A 3 -10.70 -9.38 53.30
N ASN A 4 -11.73 -8.56 53.15
CA ASN A 4 -12.45 -8.38 51.89
C ASN A 4 -11.51 -7.83 50.80
N PRO A 5 -11.63 -8.28 49.54
CA PRO A 5 -10.96 -7.64 48.41
C PRO A 5 -11.56 -6.24 48.18
N VAL A 6 -10.67 -5.25 47.98
CA VAL A 6 -11.03 -3.87 47.65
C VAL A 6 -11.41 -3.82 46.17
N GLU A 7 -12.63 -3.37 45.87
CA GLU A 7 -13.07 -3.11 44.50
C GLU A 7 -12.21 -2.03 43.84
N PRO A 8 -11.82 -2.16 42.56
CA PRO A 8 -11.14 -1.10 41.84
C PRO A 8 -12.11 0.08 41.63
N LEU A 9 -11.65 1.29 41.93
CA LEU A 9 -12.39 2.51 41.64
C LEU A 9 -12.58 2.65 40.10
N PRO A 10 -13.76 3.11 39.64
CA PRO A 10 -13.99 3.34 38.22
C PRO A 10 -13.06 4.43 37.68
N ILE A 11 -12.41 4.14 36.56
CA ILE A 11 -11.60 5.09 35.81
C ILE A 11 -12.57 6.09 35.17
N PRO A 12 -12.42 7.41 35.38
CA PRO A 12 -13.26 8.39 34.69
C PRO A 12 -13.01 8.29 33.18
N VAL A 13 -14.07 8.08 32.41
CA VAL A 13 -14.02 8.30 30.95
C VAL A 13 -13.95 9.82 30.78
N GLU A 14 -12.81 10.31 30.31
CA GLU A 14 -12.61 11.72 30.04
C GLU A 14 -13.53 12.12 28.88
N GLU A 15 -14.62 12.82 29.19
CA GLU A 15 -15.47 13.43 28.17
C GLU A 15 -14.65 14.48 27.41
N PRO A 16 -14.71 14.52 26.07
CA PRO A 16 -14.00 15.53 25.30
C PRO A 16 -14.44 16.93 25.74
N ALA A 17 -13.46 17.81 25.97
CA ALA A 17 -13.72 19.16 26.46
C ALA A 17 -14.71 19.90 25.54
N PRO A 18 -15.73 20.57 26.08
CA PRO A 18 -16.71 21.29 25.27
C PRO A 18 -16.04 22.53 24.68
N GLY A 19 -15.62 22.47 23.42
CA GLY A 19 -15.02 23.61 22.74
C GLY A 19 -14.01 23.32 21.62
N GLU A 20 -13.65 22.07 21.36
CA GLU A 20 -12.87 21.76 20.15
C GLU A 20 -13.76 21.95 18.92
N ALA A 21 -13.69 23.15 18.34
CA ALA A 21 -14.14 23.37 16.97
C ALA A 21 -13.45 22.34 16.07
N PRO A 22 -14.15 21.72 15.11
CA PRO A 22 -13.50 20.82 14.17
C PRO A 22 -12.35 21.58 13.52
N GLU A 23 -11.15 20.99 13.57
CA GLU A 23 -9.98 21.56 12.87
C GLU A 23 -10.41 21.93 11.45
N PRO A 24 -10.03 23.13 10.95
CA PRO A 24 -10.36 23.52 9.61
C PRO A 24 -9.78 22.48 8.67
N LYS A 25 -10.65 21.72 8.00
CA LYS A 25 -10.22 20.82 6.92
C LYS A 25 -9.47 21.69 5.93
N ALA A 26 -8.16 21.51 5.82
CA ALA A 26 -7.37 22.16 4.78
C ALA A 26 -8.10 21.95 3.46
N GLU A 27 -8.41 23.04 2.74
CA GLU A 27 -9.04 22.91 1.42
C GLU A 27 -8.06 22.16 0.52
N VAL A 28 -8.33 20.87 0.29
CA VAL A 28 -7.52 20.06 -0.61
C VAL A 28 -7.86 20.46 -2.04
N GLY A 29 -6.89 21.05 -2.73
CA GLY A 29 -7.01 21.39 -4.14
C GLY A 29 -6.63 22.81 -4.46
N VAL A 30 -6.92 23.18 -5.70
CA VAL A 30 -6.67 24.50 -6.29
C VAL A 30 -7.94 24.99 -6.98
N GLY A 31 -8.14 26.31 -7.01
CA GLY A 31 -9.24 26.92 -7.75
C GLY A 31 -9.06 26.86 -9.27
N PRO A 32 -9.96 27.49 -10.04
CA PRO A 32 -9.79 27.68 -11.47
C PRO A 32 -8.41 28.23 -11.81
N TRP A 33 -7.92 27.88 -13.00
CA TRP A 33 -6.67 28.41 -13.53
C TRP A 33 -6.77 29.93 -13.68
N ASP A 34 -5.81 30.63 -13.09
CA ASP A 34 -5.71 32.09 -13.19
C ASP A 34 -4.63 32.46 -14.21
N GLY A 35 -5.03 33.16 -15.27
CA GLY A 35 -4.13 33.63 -16.34
C GLY A 35 -4.36 32.96 -17.70
N GLU A 36 -3.33 33.02 -18.55
CA GLU A 36 -3.37 32.47 -19.91
C GLU A 36 -3.42 30.93 -19.86
N LEU A 37 -4.29 30.33 -20.68
CA LEU A 37 -4.44 28.87 -20.70
C LEU A 37 -3.15 28.20 -21.15
N PRO A 38 -2.67 27.17 -20.43
CA PRO A 38 -1.42 26.52 -20.76
C PRO A 38 -1.56 25.71 -22.05
N ALA A 39 -0.48 25.66 -22.82
CA ALA A 39 -0.41 24.84 -24.03
C ALA A 39 -0.16 23.36 -23.69
N GLY A 40 -0.69 22.45 -24.53
CA GLY A 40 -0.41 21.02 -24.47
C GLY A 40 -1.67 20.15 -24.27
N ASP A 41 -1.56 18.88 -24.64
CA ASP A 41 -2.71 17.97 -24.69
C ASP A 41 -2.99 17.25 -23.37
N HIS A 42 -2.09 17.37 -22.38
CA HIS A 42 -2.22 16.73 -21.07
C HIS A 42 -3.14 17.50 -20.11
N TRP A 43 -3.46 18.76 -20.39
CA TRP A 43 -4.34 19.58 -19.56
C TRP A 43 -5.81 19.20 -19.76
N ASP A 44 -6.56 19.15 -18.66
CA ASP A 44 -7.99 18.91 -18.63
C ASP A 44 -8.75 20.25 -18.62
N PRO A 45 -9.53 20.57 -19.67
CA PRO A 45 -10.22 21.85 -19.77
C PRO A 45 -11.23 22.11 -18.65
N GLU A 46 -11.89 21.07 -18.13
CA GLU A 46 -12.88 21.22 -17.06
C GLU A 46 -12.18 21.55 -15.75
N LEU A 47 -11.07 20.88 -15.44
CA LEU A 47 -10.30 21.17 -14.24
C LEU A 47 -9.67 22.56 -14.28
N LEU A 48 -9.20 23.00 -15.46
CA LEU A 48 -8.71 24.37 -15.63
C LEU A 48 -9.82 25.41 -15.38
N ALA A 49 -11.06 25.14 -15.82
CA ALA A 49 -12.18 26.06 -15.66
C ALA A 49 -12.77 26.10 -14.23
N ASP A 50 -12.87 24.94 -13.58
CA ASP A 50 -13.62 24.80 -12.32
C ASP A 50 -12.71 24.62 -11.09
N GLY A 51 -11.42 24.36 -11.32
CA GLY A 51 -10.45 24.01 -10.31
C GLY A 51 -10.28 22.50 -10.11
N ASP A 52 -9.17 22.13 -9.48
CA ASP A 52 -8.81 20.73 -9.26
C ASP A 52 -8.75 20.40 -7.76
N ARG A 53 -9.78 19.67 -7.29
CA ARG A 53 -9.91 19.19 -5.91
C ARG A 53 -9.44 17.75 -5.69
N ARG A 54 -8.81 17.12 -6.70
CA ARG A 54 -8.37 15.72 -6.59
C ARG A 54 -7.23 15.59 -5.57
N ASN A 55 -7.02 14.40 -5.03
CA ASN A 55 -5.88 14.14 -4.15
C ASN A 55 -4.64 13.76 -4.97
N VAL A 56 -4.09 14.72 -5.71
CA VAL A 56 -2.86 14.58 -6.51
C VAL A 56 -1.83 15.62 -6.04
N VAL A 57 -0.55 15.32 -6.25
CA VAL A 57 0.53 16.28 -6.02
C VAL A 57 0.46 17.45 -6.99
N ASP A 58 1.02 18.59 -6.60
CA ASP A 58 0.85 19.87 -7.31
C ASP A 58 1.27 19.83 -8.78
N GLN A 59 2.31 19.06 -9.12
CA GLN A 59 2.77 18.90 -10.50
C GLN A 59 1.72 18.30 -11.45
N TYR A 60 0.73 17.58 -10.93
CA TYR A 60 -0.34 16.92 -11.72
C TYR A 60 -1.67 17.67 -11.66
N ARG A 61 -1.70 18.85 -11.04
CA ARG A 61 -2.92 19.66 -10.99
C ARG A 61 -3.36 19.98 -12.40
N TYR A 62 -4.66 19.88 -12.62
CA TYR A 62 -5.31 20.11 -13.91
C TYR A 62 -4.94 19.12 -15.01
N TRP A 63 -4.10 18.12 -14.76
CA TRP A 63 -3.79 17.11 -15.78
C TRP A 63 -4.96 16.14 -15.96
N LYS A 64 -5.18 15.70 -17.19
CA LYS A 64 -6.08 14.60 -17.50
C LYS A 64 -5.62 13.34 -16.76
N HIS A 65 -6.58 12.51 -16.41
CA HIS A 65 -6.33 11.27 -15.67
C HIS A 65 -5.35 10.33 -16.40
N ASP A 66 -5.56 10.13 -17.69
CA ASP A 66 -4.71 9.28 -18.56
C ASP A 66 -3.30 9.84 -18.74
N ALA A 67 -3.15 11.17 -18.81
CA ALA A 67 -1.86 11.82 -18.87
C ALA A 67 -1.03 11.60 -17.59
N ILE A 68 -1.67 11.64 -16.41
CA ILE A 68 -1.02 11.30 -15.15
C ILE A 68 -0.57 9.83 -15.17
N VAL A 69 -1.45 8.91 -15.59
CA VAL A 69 -1.10 7.48 -15.67
C VAL A 69 0.08 7.25 -16.60
N ALA A 70 0.10 7.88 -17.78
CA ALA A 70 1.19 7.76 -18.74
C ALA A 70 2.54 8.26 -18.18
N ASP A 71 2.54 9.39 -17.47
CA ASP A 71 3.76 9.92 -16.83
C ASP A 71 4.22 9.06 -15.64
N LEU A 72 3.30 8.47 -14.88
CA LEU A 72 3.67 7.49 -13.85
C LEU A 72 4.29 6.25 -14.48
N ASP A 73 3.69 5.72 -15.55
CA ASP A 73 4.14 4.50 -16.23
C ASP A 73 5.55 4.61 -16.81
N SER A 74 5.99 5.80 -17.22
CA SER A 74 7.35 6.01 -17.72
C SER A 74 8.44 5.92 -16.65
N LYS A 75 8.07 5.91 -15.36
CA LYS A 75 9.01 5.93 -14.22
C LYS A 75 8.73 4.88 -13.16
N ARG A 76 7.74 3.99 -13.36
CA ARG A 76 7.49 2.88 -12.42
C ARG A 76 8.72 2.02 -12.26
N HIS A 77 8.91 1.58 -11.02
CA HIS A 77 9.92 0.59 -10.68
C HIS A 77 9.47 -0.81 -11.10
N ASN A 78 10.40 -1.76 -11.14
CA ASN A 78 10.13 -3.12 -11.61
C ASN A 78 9.56 -4.05 -10.53
N PHE A 79 9.43 -3.59 -9.28
CA PHE A 79 8.80 -4.39 -8.25
C PHE A 79 7.27 -4.29 -8.34
N HIS A 80 6.63 -5.41 -8.01
CA HIS A 80 5.19 -5.56 -7.93
C HIS A 80 4.77 -5.85 -6.49
N ILE A 81 3.48 -5.68 -6.20
CA ILE A 81 2.88 -6.04 -4.91
C ILE A 81 1.76 -7.04 -5.14
N ALA A 82 1.70 -8.10 -4.35
CA ALA A 82 0.57 -9.01 -4.36
C ALA A 82 -0.02 -9.18 -2.96
N ILE A 83 -1.35 -9.29 -2.86
CA ILE A 83 -2.05 -9.44 -1.58
C ILE A 83 -3.10 -10.53 -1.72
N GLU A 84 -3.10 -11.47 -0.79
CA GLU A 84 -4.14 -12.49 -0.67
C GLU A 84 -5.43 -11.91 -0.05
N ASN A 85 -6.56 -12.13 -0.73
CA ASN A 85 -7.87 -11.58 -0.36
C ASN A 85 -8.91 -12.71 -0.24
N TRP A 86 -8.77 -13.59 0.76
CA TRP A 86 -9.71 -14.70 0.99
C TRP A 86 -10.91 -14.32 1.86
N GLN A 87 -10.72 -13.32 2.71
CA GLN A 87 -11.73 -12.63 3.51
C GLN A 87 -11.66 -11.13 3.22
N HIS A 88 -12.67 -10.37 3.62
CA HIS A 88 -12.67 -8.93 3.38
C HIS A 88 -11.54 -8.25 4.15
N ASP A 89 -10.41 -8.01 3.47
CA ASP A 89 -9.25 -7.33 4.05
C ASP A 89 -9.39 -5.79 3.93
N LEU A 90 -9.23 -5.11 5.06
CA LEU A 90 -9.38 -3.65 5.16
C LEU A 90 -8.11 -2.90 4.73
N ASN A 91 -6.97 -3.59 4.61
CA ASN A 91 -5.66 -3.01 4.33
C ASN A 91 -5.39 -2.80 2.84
N ILE A 92 -6.07 -3.54 1.94
CA ILE A 92 -5.76 -3.54 0.50
C ILE A 92 -5.74 -2.13 -0.08
N GLY A 93 -6.71 -1.27 0.29
CA GLY A 93 -6.71 0.12 -0.17
C GLY A 93 -5.48 0.92 0.29
N THR A 94 -5.07 0.76 1.54
CA THR A 94 -3.86 1.40 2.06
C THR A 94 -2.61 0.90 1.32
N VAL A 95 -2.53 -0.41 1.04
CA VAL A 95 -1.42 -0.97 0.27
C VAL A 95 -1.38 -0.44 -1.16
N VAL A 96 -2.53 -0.35 -1.85
CA VAL A 96 -2.63 0.24 -3.20
C VAL A 96 -2.16 1.69 -3.21
N ARG A 97 -2.53 2.48 -2.19
CA ARG A 97 -2.07 3.87 -2.03
C ARG A 97 -0.55 3.93 -1.86
N THR A 98 0.01 3.10 -0.99
CA THR A 98 1.46 3.03 -0.76
C THR A 98 2.21 2.57 -2.00
N ALA A 99 1.67 1.60 -2.73
CA ALA A 99 2.25 1.11 -3.99
C ALA A 99 2.30 2.21 -5.06
N ASN A 100 1.27 3.06 -5.16
CA ASN A 100 1.32 4.22 -6.04
C ASN A 100 2.37 5.26 -5.58
N ALA A 101 2.44 5.53 -4.28
CA ALA A 101 3.41 6.48 -3.72
C ALA A 101 4.87 6.05 -3.97
N PHE A 102 5.16 4.75 -3.90
CA PHE A 102 6.47 4.19 -4.24
C PHE A 102 6.61 3.77 -5.71
N LEU A 103 5.67 4.15 -6.59
CA LEU A 103 5.73 3.82 -8.02
C LEU A 103 5.95 2.33 -8.33
N ALA A 104 5.33 1.45 -7.54
CA ALA A 104 5.28 0.02 -7.86
C ALA A 104 4.67 -0.20 -9.25
N LYS A 105 5.14 -1.24 -9.95
CA LYS A 105 4.74 -1.53 -11.33
C LYS A 105 3.25 -1.81 -11.45
N GLU A 106 2.75 -2.73 -10.63
CA GLU A 106 1.37 -3.18 -10.60
C GLU A 106 1.05 -3.81 -9.22
N VAL A 107 -0.21 -3.73 -8.81
CA VAL A 107 -0.73 -4.40 -7.62
C VAL A 107 -1.60 -5.58 -8.03
N HIS A 108 -1.40 -6.73 -7.39
CA HIS A 108 -2.05 -7.99 -7.69
C HIS A 108 -2.95 -8.39 -6.52
N ILE A 109 -4.22 -8.63 -6.80
CA ILE A 109 -5.19 -9.13 -5.83
C ILE A 109 -5.43 -10.61 -6.12
N ILE A 110 -5.05 -11.47 -5.18
CA ILE A 110 -5.20 -12.92 -5.30
C ILE A 110 -6.45 -13.37 -4.55
N GLY A 111 -7.28 -14.22 -5.16
CA GLY A 111 -8.51 -14.73 -4.53
C GLY A 111 -9.73 -13.88 -4.87
N ARG A 112 -10.41 -13.29 -3.87
CA ARG A 112 -11.64 -12.52 -4.12
C ARG A 112 -11.35 -11.28 -4.95
N ARG A 113 -12.15 -11.06 -6.00
CA ARG A 113 -12.02 -9.88 -6.87
C ARG A 113 -12.38 -8.55 -6.20
N ARG A 114 -13.33 -8.58 -5.26
CA ARG A 114 -13.80 -7.38 -4.56
C ARG A 114 -12.98 -7.15 -3.29
N TRP A 115 -12.48 -5.94 -3.13
CA TRP A 115 -11.66 -5.51 -2.01
C TRP A 115 -12.07 -4.10 -1.52
N ASN A 116 -11.68 -3.74 -0.31
CA ASN A 116 -12.04 -2.45 0.28
C ASN A 116 -11.15 -1.30 -0.26
N ARG A 117 -11.74 -0.43 -1.08
CA ARG A 117 -11.05 0.70 -1.72
C ARG A 117 -10.91 1.94 -0.84
N ARG A 118 -11.54 1.98 0.34
CA ARG A 118 -11.60 3.18 1.19
C ARG A 118 -10.21 3.71 1.53
N GLY A 119 -9.28 2.83 1.87
CA GLY A 119 -7.89 3.21 2.18
C GLY A 119 -7.10 3.76 0.99
N ALA A 120 -7.55 3.49 -0.25
CA ALA A 120 -6.85 3.93 -1.45
C ALA A 120 -6.99 5.43 -1.68
N MET A 121 -7.98 6.11 -1.09
CA MET A 121 -8.21 7.55 -1.28
C MET A 121 -8.25 7.96 -2.76
N VAL A 122 -8.90 7.14 -3.61
CA VAL A 122 -9.04 7.30 -5.08
C VAL A 122 -7.74 7.10 -5.86
N THR A 123 -6.63 6.81 -5.18
CA THR A 123 -5.32 6.51 -5.81
C THR A 123 -5.36 5.22 -6.65
N ASP A 124 -6.33 4.33 -6.40
CA ASP A 124 -6.57 3.14 -7.22
C ASP A 124 -6.86 3.47 -8.69
N ARG A 125 -7.29 4.70 -9.01
CA ARG A 125 -7.46 5.14 -10.40
C ARG A 125 -6.13 5.35 -11.12
N TYR A 126 -5.04 5.63 -10.41
CA TYR A 126 -3.73 5.94 -10.99
C TYR A 126 -2.72 4.79 -10.84
N GLN A 127 -3.18 3.64 -10.35
CA GLN A 127 -2.36 2.44 -10.15
C GLN A 127 -2.96 1.27 -10.93
N HIS A 128 -2.08 0.49 -11.57
CA HIS A 128 -2.49 -0.75 -12.21
C HIS A 128 -2.84 -1.78 -11.15
N VAL A 129 -4.02 -2.38 -11.27
CA VAL A 129 -4.51 -3.42 -10.36
C VAL A 129 -4.98 -4.62 -11.18
N ARG A 130 -4.30 -5.75 -11.01
CA ARG A 130 -4.64 -7.03 -11.63
C ARG A 130 -5.30 -7.95 -10.63
N HIS A 131 -6.28 -8.73 -11.10
CA HIS A 131 -6.92 -9.77 -10.30
C HIS A 131 -6.46 -11.14 -10.78
N HIS A 132 -6.13 -12.01 -9.83
CA HIS A 132 -5.84 -13.43 -10.03
C HIS A 132 -6.84 -14.26 -9.23
N PRO A 133 -7.63 -15.16 -9.85
CA PRO A 133 -8.60 -15.98 -9.14
C PRO A 133 -7.97 -16.92 -8.11
N THR A 134 -6.80 -17.48 -8.40
CA THR A 134 -6.09 -18.45 -7.56
C THR A 134 -4.61 -18.07 -7.37
N VAL A 135 -3.95 -18.72 -6.39
CA VAL A 135 -2.50 -18.63 -6.21
C VAL A 135 -1.78 -19.19 -7.44
N GLU A 136 -2.27 -20.29 -8.01
CA GLU A 136 -1.69 -20.91 -9.21
C GLU A 136 -1.66 -19.94 -10.40
N ASP A 137 -2.78 -19.26 -10.67
CA ASP A 137 -2.85 -18.24 -11.74
C ASP A 137 -1.81 -17.13 -11.53
N PHE A 138 -1.66 -16.68 -10.28
CA PHE A 138 -0.68 -15.66 -9.91
C PHE A 138 0.76 -16.15 -10.11
N VAL A 139 1.08 -17.38 -9.67
CA VAL A 139 2.42 -17.96 -9.80
C VAL A 139 2.78 -18.14 -11.28
N VAL A 140 1.87 -18.67 -12.09
CA VAL A 140 2.06 -18.81 -13.55
C VAL A 140 2.33 -17.46 -14.19
N TRP A 141 1.57 -16.43 -13.81
CA TRP A 141 1.82 -15.07 -14.28
C TRP A 141 3.20 -14.55 -13.86
N ALA A 142 3.57 -14.64 -12.59
CA ALA A 142 4.83 -14.11 -12.08
C ALA A 142 6.04 -14.80 -12.73
N GLN A 143 5.97 -16.12 -12.92
CA GLN A 143 6.99 -16.88 -13.65
C GLN A 143 7.07 -16.49 -15.13
N GLY A 144 5.92 -16.26 -15.78
CA GLY A 144 5.86 -15.80 -17.17
C GLY A 144 6.50 -14.42 -17.37
N GLU A 145 6.40 -13.54 -16.37
CA GLU A 145 7.07 -12.23 -16.36
C GLU A 145 8.53 -12.29 -15.88
N GLY A 146 9.02 -13.46 -15.43
CA GLY A 146 10.37 -13.63 -14.90
C GLY A 146 10.61 -12.94 -13.55
N LEU A 147 9.56 -12.75 -12.74
CA LEU A 147 9.64 -12.09 -11.45
C LEU A 147 9.92 -13.07 -10.31
N ALA A 148 10.83 -12.72 -9.41
CA ALA A 148 11.02 -13.45 -8.16
C ALA A 148 9.82 -13.22 -7.21
N ILE A 149 9.20 -14.29 -6.72
CA ILE A 149 8.15 -14.23 -5.71
C ILE A 149 8.81 -14.15 -4.34
N ILE A 150 8.56 -13.07 -3.59
CA ILE A 150 9.10 -12.88 -2.23
C ILE A 150 7.92 -12.75 -1.27
N GLY A 151 7.74 -13.74 -0.40
CA GLY A 151 6.72 -13.68 0.64
C GLY A 151 7.15 -12.74 1.77
N ILE A 152 6.23 -11.96 2.32
CA ILE A 152 6.46 -11.15 3.53
C ILE A 152 5.54 -11.66 4.63
N ASP A 153 6.10 -12.50 5.51
CA ASP A 153 5.39 -13.09 6.66
C ASP A 153 6.36 -13.75 7.65
N ILE A 154 5.82 -14.25 8.77
CA ILE A 154 6.56 -14.91 9.85
C ILE A 154 6.35 -16.42 9.78
N PHE A 155 7.28 -17.11 9.12
CA PHE A 155 7.41 -18.56 9.08
C PHE A 155 8.66 -19.00 9.85
N PRO A 156 8.76 -20.28 10.28
CA PRO A 156 9.96 -20.79 10.97
C PRO A 156 11.26 -20.65 10.18
N ASP A 157 11.17 -20.59 8.85
CA ASP A 157 12.28 -20.44 7.90
C ASP A 157 12.37 -19.02 7.31
N SER A 158 11.59 -18.05 7.81
CA SER A 158 11.68 -16.66 7.36
C SER A 158 13.07 -16.07 7.63
N VAL A 159 13.57 -15.29 6.67
CA VAL A 159 14.82 -14.53 6.80
C VAL A 159 14.49 -13.08 7.16
N PRO A 160 15.28 -12.41 8.03
CA PRO A 160 15.06 -10.99 8.29
C PRO A 160 15.14 -10.15 7.01
N LEU A 161 14.11 -9.33 6.76
CA LEU A 161 14.05 -8.43 5.61
C LEU A 161 15.26 -7.49 5.58
N GLU A 162 15.70 -7.07 6.77
CA GLU A 162 16.80 -6.14 6.98
C GLU A 162 18.15 -6.70 6.51
N THR A 163 18.28 -8.03 6.39
CA THR A 163 19.52 -8.70 5.98
C THR A 163 19.43 -9.38 4.61
N TYR A 164 18.32 -9.20 3.90
CA TYR A 164 18.07 -9.84 2.61
C TYR A 164 18.30 -8.89 1.43
N GLU A 165 19.05 -9.37 0.43
CA GLU A 165 19.24 -8.63 -0.81
C GLU A 165 18.03 -8.82 -1.75
N LEU A 166 17.05 -7.91 -1.62
CA LEU A 166 15.84 -7.94 -2.45
C LEU A 166 16.17 -7.89 -3.95
N PRO A 167 15.64 -8.81 -4.77
CA PRO A 167 15.79 -8.74 -6.23
C PRO A 167 15.16 -7.46 -6.78
N LYS A 168 15.74 -6.95 -7.87
CA LYS A 168 15.20 -5.76 -8.54
C LYS A 168 13.84 -6.05 -9.21
N ASP A 169 13.74 -7.22 -9.85
CA ASP A 169 12.56 -7.68 -10.56
C ASP A 169 11.86 -8.75 -9.71
N CYS A 170 10.92 -8.30 -8.88
CA CYS A 170 10.23 -9.17 -7.92
C CYS A 170 8.77 -8.77 -7.70
N VAL A 171 8.01 -9.67 -7.11
CA VAL A 171 6.71 -9.39 -6.52
C VAL A 171 6.76 -9.67 -5.02
N LEU A 172 6.49 -8.64 -4.22
CA LEU A 172 6.39 -8.77 -2.77
C LEU A 172 4.96 -9.20 -2.42
N VAL A 173 4.81 -10.39 -1.85
CA VAL A 173 3.51 -11.01 -1.59
C VAL A 173 3.17 -10.94 -0.11
N PHE A 174 1.99 -10.44 0.20
CA PHE A 174 1.47 -10.29 1.54
C PHE A 174 0.30 -11.23 1.73
N GLY A 175 0.33 -11.94 2.85
CA GLY A 175 -0.77 -12.74 3.30
C GLY A 175 -1.97 -11.92 3.74
N GLN A 176 -3.07 -12.61 4.00
CA GLN A 176 -4.25 -11.98 4.56
C GLN A 176 -4.04 -11.68 6.05
N GLU A 177 -4.57 -10.56 6.54
CA GLU A 177 -4.53 -10.26 7.97
C GLU A 177 -5.16 -11.38 8.82
N GLY A 178 -4.41 -11.83 9.82
CA GLY A 178 -4.73 -12.97 10.67
C GLY A 178 -3.97 -14.24 10.26
N PRO A 179 -4.41 -15.00 9.23
CA PRO A 179 -3.77 -16.25 8.84
C PRO A 179 -2.36 -16.10 8.25
N GLY A 180 -2.01 -14.93 7.72
CA GLY A 180 -0.77 -14.75 6.99
C GLY A 180 -0.85 -15.30 5.57
N LEU A 181 0.31 -15.63 5.00
CA LEU A 181 0.47 -16.23 3.68
C LEU A 181 -0.06 -17.66 3.70
N THR A 182 -0.69 -18.04 2.60
CA THR A 182 -1.05 -19.44 2.37
C THR A 182 0.20 -20.31 2.14
N PRO A 183 0.16 -21.59 2.53
CA PRO A 183 1.25 -22.53 2.24
C PRO A 183 1.62 -22.59 0.76
N GLU A 184 0.65 -22.44 -0.14
CA GLU A 184 0.84 -22.46 -1.58
C GLU A 184 1.71 -21.28 -2.08
N VAL A 185 1.50 -20.08 -1.53
CA VAL A 185 2.37 -18.92 -1.85
C VAL A 185 3.75 -19.11 -1.23
N HIS A 186 3.81 -19.60 0.02
CA HIS A 186 5.07 -19.85 0.72
C HIS A 186 5.95 -20.86 -0.04
N GLU A 187 5.38 -21.96 -0.54
CA GLU A 187 6.08 -22.96 -1.34
C GLU A 187 6.57 -22.41 -2.70
N ALA A 188 5.81 -21.51 -3.31
CA ALA A 188 6.17 -20.88 -4.58
C ALA A 188 7.19 -19.73 -4.43
N ALA A 189 7.38 -19.21 -3.21
CA ALA A 189 8.27 -18.08 -2.96
C ALA A 189 9.74 -18.50 -3.05
N LEU A 190 10.55 -17.64 -3.67
CA LEU A 190 12.01 -17.76 -3.65
C LEU A 190 12.56 -17.64 -2.23
N ALA A 191 11.94 -16.76 -1.44
CA ALA A 191 12.21 -16.58 -0.02
C ALA A 191 10.98 -16.02 0.67
N THR A 192 10.82 -16.34 1.95
CA THR A 192 9.89 -15.65 2.84
C THR A 192 10.70 -14.77 3.80
N LEU A 193 10.32 -13.50 3.89
CA LEU A 193 11.01 -12.51 4.70
C LEU A 193 10.13 -12.03 5.84
N SER A 194 10.69 -11.91 7.03
CA SER A 194 10.05 -11.33 8.19
C SER A 194 10.66 -9.96 8.52
N ILE A 195 9.83 -9.01 8.95
CA ILE A 195 10.33 -7.74 9.50
C ILE A 195 10.68 -7.98 10.97
N GLU A 196 11.91 -7.64 11.36
CA GLU A 196 12.36 -7.86 12.73
C GLU A 196 11.55 -7.00 13.72
N GLN A 197 11.12 -7.63 14.82
CA GLN A 197 10.26 -7.00 15.83
C GLN A 197 10.90 -7.08 17.21
N PHE A 198 11.03 -5.93 17.87
CA PHE A 198 11.62 -5.83 19.22
C PHE A 198 10.58 -5.56 20.32
N GLY A 199 9.30 -5.64 19.97
CA GLY A 199 8.16 -5.34 20.86
C GLY A 199 7.47 -6.58 21.41
N SER A 200 6.31 -6.37 22.05
CA SER A 200 5.48 -7.44 22.65
C SER A 200 4.38 -7.99 21.74
N THR A 201 4.20 -7.42 20.54
CA THR A 201 3.20 -7.85 19.57
C THR A 201 3.68 -9.08 18.80
N ARG A 202 2.73 -9.92 18.36
CA ARG A 202 3.04 -11.08 17.54
C ARG A 202 3.39 -10.72 16.10
N SER A 203 2.80 -9.64 15.57
CA SER A 203 3.01 -9.21 14.19
C SER A 203 2.75 -7.71 14.03
N ILE A 204 3.28 -7.18 12.93
CA ILE A 204 2.96 -5.84 12.41
C ILE A 204 1.70 -5.94 11.54
N ASN A 205 0.90 -4.87 11.48
CA ASN A 205 -0.25 -4.78 10.57
C ASN A 205 0.18 -4.97 9.10
N ALA A 206 -0.64 -5.65 8.30
CA ALA A 206 -0.29 -6.00 6.92
C ALA A 206 0.02 -4.78 6.02
N ALA A 207 -0.72 -3.67 6.15
CA ALA A 207 -0.43 -2.45 5.39
C ALA A 207 0.91 -1.82 5.80
N SER A 208 1.22 -1.84 7.10
CA SER A 208 2.50 -1.37 7.62
C SER A 208 3.66 -2.25 7.14
N ALA A 209 3.49 -3.58 7.17
CA ALA A 209 4.48 -4.50 6.65
C ALA A 209 4.73 -4.27 5.15
N ALA A 210 3.67 -4.04 4.37
CA ALA A 210 3.79 -3.70 2.95
C ALA A 210 4.55 -2.40 2.71
N ALA A 211 4.27 -1.36 3.50
CA ALA A 211 5.01 -0.10 3.41
C ALA A 211 6.51 -0.28 3.72
N ILE A 212 6.85 -1.06 4.75
CA ILE A 212 8.24 -1.34 5.15
C ILE A 212 8.96 -2.11 4.05
N ALA A 213 8.36 -3.17 3.51
CA ALA A 213 8.96 -3.98 2.45
C ALA A 213 9.16 -3.19 1.13
N MET A 214 8.17 -2.38 0.73
CA MET A 214 8.32 -1.46 -0.42
C MET A 214 9.44 -0.46 -0.19
N HIS A 215 9.49 0.15 1.00
CA HIS A 215 10.54 1.11 1.31
C HIS A 215 11.93 0.46 1.38
N ALA A 216 12.03 -0.79 1.85
CA ALA A 216 13.28 -1.55 1.82
C ALA A 216 13.78 -1.76 0.38
N TRP A 217 12.88 -2.11 -0.56
CA TRP A 217 13.20 -2.19 -1.97
C TRP A 217 13.71 -0.84 -2.52
N ILE A 218 13.02 0.26 -2.20
CA ILE A 218 13.39 1.62 -2.62
C ILE A 218 14.78 1.99 -2.09
N ARG A 219 15.06 1.74 -0.81
CA ARG A 219 16.39 1.99 -0.22
C ARG A 219 17.48 1.24 -0.96
N ARG A 220 17.23 -0.03 -1.29
CA ARG A 220 18.19 -0.87 -2.00
C ARG A 220 18.43 -0.39 -3.43
N HIS A 221 17.37 -0.15 -4.20
CA HIS A 221 17.47 0.00 -5.66
C HIS A 221 17.44 1.44 -6.17
N VAL A 222 16.90 2.38 -5.38
CA VAL A 222 16.88 3.82 -5.72
C VAL A 222 18.02 4.56 -5.01
N PHE A 223 18.28 4.21 -3.76
CA PHE A 223 19.31 4.85 -2.94
C PHE A 223 20.61 4.04 -2.80
N SER A 224 20.68 2.86 -3.42
CA SER A 224 21.87 1.97 -3.39
C SER A 224 22.34 1.63 -1.98
N GLN A 225 21.44 1.64 -1.01
CA GLN A 225 21.82 1.34 0.36
C GLN A 225 22.20 -0.16 0.45
N PRO A 226 23.36 -0.49 1.05
CA PRO A 226 23.69 -1.88 1.32
C PRO A 226 22.79 -2.44 2.41
N VAL A 227 22.65 -3.75 2.32
CA VAL A 227 22.06 -4.61 3.34
C VAL A 227 23.12 -4.87 4.41
#